data_AF-A0A1D2M342-F1
#
_entry.id   AF-A0A1D2M342-F1
#
_cell.length_a   1.000
_cell.length_b   1.000
_cell.length_c   1.000
_cell.angle_alpha   90.00
_cell.angle_beta   90.00
_cell.angle_gamma   90.00
#
_symmetry.space_group_name_H-M   'P 1'
#
loop_
_entity.id
_entity.type
_entity.pdbx_description
1 polymer ?
#
loop_
_entity_poly.entity_id
_entity_poly.type
_entity_poly.pdbx_seq_one_letter_code
_entity_poly.pdbx_strand_id
1 'polypeptide(L)'
;PGDDARIVCREFSMDLASIRTDGQLEFLKTVYSKLVGHEHWIGARDAESPRSLYYLDTGGEVPTFEGTNWVYKASSYQVCGAYNPNSDYEAPTPVPELVIFPCMYERPALCST
;
A
#
# COMPACT_ATOMS: atom_id res chain seq x y z
N PRO A 1 -11.80 6.04 3.77
CA PRO A 1 -10.91 6.61 2.74
C PRO A 1 -9.44 6.45 3.14
N GLY A 2 -8.50 6.58 2.19
CA GLY A 2 -7.06 6.58 2.47
C GLY A 2 -6.67 7.70 3.44
N ASP A 3 -7.22 8.89 3.27
CA ASP A 3 -6.95 10.03 4.15
C ASP A 3 -7.28 9.75 5.63
N ASP A 4 -8.32 8.94 5.87
CA ASP A 4 -8.78 8.58 7.22
C ASP A 4 -8.21 7.24 7.73
N ALA A 5 -7.59 6.43 6.86
CA ALA A 5 -7.15 5.08 7.21
C ALA A 5 -6.15 5.05 8.38
N ARG A 6 -5.37 6.12 8.52
CA ARG A 6 -4.44 6.30 9.65
C ARG A 6 -5.15 6.48 10.99
N ILE A 7 -6.28 7.17 10.99
CA ILE A 7 -7.08 7.41 12.20
C ILE A 7 -7.54 6.05 12.76
N VAL A 8 -8.06 5.18 11.89
CA VAL A 8 -8.49 3.83 12.26
C VAL A 8 -7.37 3.03 12.93
N CYS A 9 -6.16 3.01 12.36
CA CYS A 9 -5.05 2.29 13.00
C CYS A 9 -4.68 2.89 14.37
N ARG A 10 -4.74 4.22 14.50
CA ARG A 10 -4.40 4.91 15.76
C ARG A 10 -5.40 4.68 16.87
N GLU A 11 -6.66 4.40 16.57
CA GLU A 11 -7.66 3.98 17.58
C GLU A 11 -7.22 2.71 18.32
N PHE A 12 -6.42 1.86 17.67
CA PHE A 12 -5.85 0.63 18.25
C PHE A 12 -4.39 0.80 18.69
N SER A 13 -3.90 2.03 18.85
CA SER A 13 -2.49 2.33 19.19
C SER A 13 -1.47 1.76 18.18
N MET A 14 -1.87 1.67 16.91
CA MET A 14 -1.02 1.28 15.78
C MET A 14 -0.84 2.47 14.82
N ASP A 15 -0.06 2.29 13.76
CA ASP A 15 -0.04 3.20 12.61
C ASP A 15 -0.32 2.43 11.31
N LEU A 16 -0.53 3.14 10.21
CA LEU A 16 -0.56 2.51 8.90
C LEU A 16 0.80 1.88 8.61
N ALA A 17 0.78 0.64 8.16
CA ALA A 17 2.00 -0.14 7.99
C ALA A 17 2.92 0.43 6.91
N SER A 18 4.22 0.34 7.15
CA SER A 18 5.26 0.53 6.15
C SER A 18 5.85 -0.82 5.74
N ILE A 19 6.09 -0.99 4.43
CA ILE A 19 6.76 -2.17 3.89
C ILE A 19 8.16 -1.70 3.52
N ARG A 20 9.20 -2.25 4.14
CA ARG A 20 10.55 -1.70 4.05
C ARG A 20 11.56 -2.68 3.46
N THR A 21 11.17 -3.94 3.29
CA THR A 21 12.03 -5.03 2.80
C THR A 21 11.25 -6.01 1.94
N ASP A 22 11.92 -6.71 1.03
CA ASP A 22 11.30 -7.77 0.22
C ASP A 22 10.69 -8.88 1.10
N GLY A 23 11.36 -9.23 2.20
CA GLY A 23 10.86 -10.23 3.15
C GLY A 23 9.53 -9.83 3.82
N GLN A 24 9.30 -8.54 4.07
CA GLN A 24 7.99 -8.06 4.56
C GLN A 24 6.92 -8.17 3.49
N LEU A 25 7.26 -7.85 2.24
CA LEU A 25 6.33 -7.99 1.11
C LEU A 25 5.97 -9.46 0.87
N GLU A 26 6.95 -10.36 0.92
CA GLU A 26 6.76 -11.81 0.80
C GLU A 26 5.94 -12.39 1.97
N PHE A 27 6.17 -11.90 3.18
CA PHE A 27 5.35 -12.26 4.34
C PHE A 27 3.89 -11.86 4.12
N LEU A 28 3.63 -10.63 3.63
CA LEU A 28 2.28 -10.19 3.33
C LEU A 28 1.62 -11.05 2.25
N LYS A 29 2.34 -11.37 1.16
CA LYS A 29 1.87 -12.33 0.14
C LYS A 29 1.45 -13.65 0.77
N THR A 30 2.29 -14.22 1.63
CA THR A 30 2.00 -15.49 2.29
C THR A 30 0.73 -15.42 3.15
N VAL A 31 0.61 -14.38 3.98
CA VAL A 31 -0.52 -14.21 4.92
C VAL A 31 -1.82 -13.88 4.19
N TYR A 32 -1.77 -13.08 3.14
CA TYR A 32 -2.92 -12.60 2.38
C TYR A 32 -3.22 -13.40 1.12
N SER A 33 -2.41 -14.41 0.76
CA SER A 33 -2.53 -15.25 -0.45
C SER A 33 -3.91 -15.88 -0.68
N LYS A 34 -4.69 -16.04 0.39
CA LYS A 34 -6.05 -16.63 0.36
C LYS A 34 -7.17 -15.61 0.51
N LEU A 35 -6.84 -14.35 0.76
CA LEU A 35 -7.80 -13.27 0.94
C LEU A 35 -8.09 -12.63 -0.41
N VAL A 36 -9.15 -13.09 -1.06
CA VAL A 36 -9.74 -12.36 -2.18
C VAL A 36 -10.41 -11.12 -1.61
N GLY A 37 -9.94 -9.94 -2.01
CA GLY A 37 -10.41 -8.71 -1.42
C GLY A 37 -9.91 -7.48 -2.12
N HIS A 38 -10.35 -6.32 -1.63
CA HIS A 38 -9.85 -5.05 -2.13
C HIS A 38 -8.41 -4.80 -1.65
N GLU A 39 -7.73 -3.87 -2.32
CA GLU A 39 -6.42 -3.39 -1.89
C GLU A 39 -6.50 -2.78 -0.48
N HIS A 40 -5.43 -2.88 0.31
CA HIS A 40 -5.39 -2.38 1.69
C HIS A 40 -4.49 -1.16 1.76
N TRP A 41 -5.00 -0.06 2.32
CA TRP A 41 -4.21 1.14 2.52
C TRP A 41 -3.01 0.88 3.42
N ILE A 42 -1.85 1.35 2.98
CA ILE A 42 -0.61 1.35 3.75
C ILE A 42 -0.16 2.80 4.01
N GLY A 43 0.90 2.96 4.79
CA GLY A 43 1.40 4.26 5.24
C GLY A 43 2.06 5.09 4.14
N ALA A 44 2.00 4.68 2.88
CA ALA A 44 2.62 5.40 1.77
C ALA A 44 1.69 6.50 1.23
N ARG A 45 2.21 7.72 1.09
CA ARG A 45 1.48 8.91 0.64
C ARG A 45 2.27 9.68 -0.42
N ASP A 46 1.53 10.39 -1.27
CA ASP A 46 2.05 11.36 -2.23
C ASP A 46 3.04 12.32 -1.56
N ALA A 47 4.27 12.38 -2.09
CA ALA A 47 5.32 13.26 -1.58
C ALA A 47 5.31 14.67 -2.20
N GLU A 48 4.19 15.09 -2.77
CA GLU A 48 4.01 16.33 -3.53
C GLU A 48 5.01 16.49 -4.69
N SER A 49 5.52 15.36 -5.19
CA SER A 49 6.46 15.28 -6.30
C SER A 49 6.07 14.14 -7.26
N PRO A 50 6.21 14.33 -8.59
CA PRO A 50 5.74 13.35 -9.56
C PRO A 50 6.28 11.96 -9.30
N ARG A 51 5.36 11.00 -9.11
CA ARG A 51 5.67 9.57 -8.91
C ARG A 51 6.59 9.31 -7.73
N SER A 52 6.43 10.05 -6.63
CA SER A 52 7.16 9.80 -5.39
C SER A 52 6.22 9.63 -4.21
N LEU A 53 6.56 8.71 -3.32
CA LEU A 53 5.84 8.42 -2.10
C LEU A 53 6.79 8.47 -0.90
N TYR A 54 6.25 8.82 0.26
CA TYR A 54 6.93 8.68 1.54
C TYR A 54 6.06 7.90 2.53
N TYR A 55 6.69 7.31 3.55
CA TYR A 55 5.98 6.66 4.64
C TYR A 55 5.64 7.63 5.76
N LEU A 56 4.37 7.65 6.18
CA LEU A 56 3.82 8.55 7.21
C LEU A 56 4.39 8.37 8.62
N ASP A 57 4.99 7.21 8.91
CA ASP A 57 5.55 6.87 10.23
C ASP A 57 6.98 7.43 10.42
N THR A 58 7.75 7.47 9.34
CA THR A 58 9.18 7.77 9.32
C THR A 58 9.50 9.05 8.57
N GLY A 59 8.61 9.50 7.69
CA GLY A 59 8.89 10.55 6.70
C GLY A 59 9.87 10.12 5.61
N GLY A 60 10.29 8.85 5.60
CA GLY A 60 11.28 8.33 4.65
C GLY A 60 10.68 7.95 3.31
N GLU A 61 11.51 7.93 2.28
CA GLU A 61 11.12 7.45 0.95
C GLU A 61 10.74 5.97 0.98
N VAL A 62 9.83 5.60 0.09
CA VAL A 62 9.47 4.19 -0.14
C VAL A 62 10.62 3.47 -0.87
N PRO A 63 11.08 2.30 -0.38
CA PRO A 63 12.17 1.57 -1.03
C PRO A 63 11.72 0.89 -2.31
N THR A 64 12.70 0.52 -3.13
CA THR A 64 12.52 -0.36 -4.28
C THR A 64 12.54 -1.81 -3.85
N PHE A 65 11.67 -2.63 -4.42
CA PHE A 65 11.59 -4.07 -4.18
C PHE A 65 12.03 -4.84 -5.41
N GLU A 66 12.75 -5.95 -5.24
CA GLU A 66 13.24 -6.73 -6.36
C GLU A 66 12.06 -7.39 -7.10
N GLY A 67 11.98 -7.19 -8.42
CA GLY A 67 10.92 -7.79 -9.25
C GLY A 67 9.52 -7.17 -9.08
N THR A 68 9.33 -6.22 -8.16
CA THR A 68 8.06 -5.54 -7.92
C THR A 68 8.11 -4.08 -8.36
N ASN A 69 7.06 -3.63 -9.05
CA ASN A 69 6.89 -2.24 -9.44
C ASN A 69 5.61 -1.67 -8.86
N TRP A 70 5.66 -0.42 -8.41
CA TRP A 70 4.48 0.34 -8.05
C TRP A 70 3.67 0.69 -9.31
N VAL A 71 2.40 0.30 -9.34
CA VAL A 71 1.50 0.64 -10.45
C VAL A 71 0.70 1.89 -10.14
N TYR A 72 0.99 2.96 -10.89
CA TYR A 72 0.25 4.23 -10.83
C TYR A 72 -1.06 4.13 -11.62
N LYS A 73 -2.18 4.18 -10.91
CA LYS A 73 -3.54 4.20 -11.47
C LYS A 73 -4.22 5.58 -11.34
N ALA A 74 -3.46 6.63 -11.04
CA ALA A 74 -3.96 8.00 -10.85
C ALA A 74 -3.36 9.00 -11.85
N SER A 75 -4.14 10.03 -12.19
CA SER A 75 -3.72 11.17 -13.02
C SER A 75 -3.54 12.48 -12.24
N SER A 76 -3.75 12.48 -10.92
CA SER A 76 -3.74 13.67 -10.06
C SER A 76 -2.81 13.53 -8.85
N TYR A 77 -2.53 14.66 -8.19
CA TYR A 77 -1.96 14.72 -6.83
C TYR A 77 -3.01 14.25 -5.79
N GLN A 78 -2.58 13.91 -4.57
CA GLN A 78 -3.37 13.23 -3.51
C GLN A 78 -3.54 11.71 -3.74
N VAL A 79 -2.43 11.03 -3.99
CA VAL A 79 -2.41 9.56 -4.11
C VAL A 79 -1.94 8.87 -2.84
N CYS A 80 -2.49 7.69 -2.63
CA CYS A 80 -2.18 6.80 -1.52
C CYS A 80 -1.63 5.49 -2.08
N GLY A 81 -0.64 4.93 -1.39
CA GLY A 81 -0.16 3.58 -1.67
C GLY A 81 -1.02 2.54 -0.98
N ALA A 82 -1.27 1.43 -1.66
CA ALA A 82 -1.97 0.27 -1.12
C ALA A 82 -1.26 -1.03 -1.47
N TYR A 83 -1.38 -2.02 -0.59
CA TYR A 83 -1.01 -3.41 -0.84
C TYR A 83 -2.19 -4.14 -1.48
N ASN A 84 -1.94 -4.90 -2.54
CA ASN A 84 -2.95 -5.69 -3.23
C ASN A 84 -2.78 -7.19 -2.89
N PRO A 85 -3.72 -7.80 -2.16
CA PRO A 85 -3.60 -9.20 -1.76
C PRO A 85 -3.80 -10.19 -2.91
N ASN A 86 -4.33 -9.74 -4.06
CA ASN A 86 -4.60 -10.61 -5.20
C ASN A 86 -3.42 -10.75 -6.16
N SER A 87 -2.20 -10.35 -5.75
CA SER A 87 -1.00 -10.42 -6.61
C SER A 87 -0.71 -11.82 -7.12
N ASP A 88 -1.01 -12.82 -6.29
CA ASP A 88 -0.69 -14.22 -6.56
C ASP A 88 -1.84 -14.94 -7.28
N TYR A 89 -2.93 -14.23 -7.61
CA TYR A 89 -4.04 -14.78 -8.39
C TYR A 89 -3.58 -15.02 -9.83
N GLU A 90 -3.75 -16.25 -10.33
CA GLU A 90 -3.47 -16.61 -11.72
C GLU A 90 -4.44 -15.91 -12.68
N ALA A 91 -4.14 -14.66 -13.01
CA ALA A 91 -4.81 -13.89 -14.04
C ALA A 91 -4.01 -13.92 -15.35
N PRO A 92 -4.66 -13.69 -16.51
CA PRO A 92 -3.97 -13.56 -17.80
C PRO A 92 -2.92 -12.45 -17.85
N THR A 93 -3.00 -11.49 -16.92
CA THR A 93 -2.03 -10.40 -16.75
C THR A 93 -1.55 -10.36 -15.31
N PRO A 94 -0.25 -10.13 -15.06
CA PRO A 94 0.28 -9.98 -13.71
C PRO A 94 -0.48 -8.93 -12.91
N VAL A 95 -0.93 -9.30 -11.72
CA VAL A 95 -1.65 -8.39 -10.82
C VAL A 95 -0.60 -7.71 -9.93
N PRO A 96 -0.52 -6.37 -9.91
CA PRO A 96 0.53 -5.69 -9.17
C PRO A 96 0.32 -5.79 -7.67
N GLU A 97 1.42 -5.96 -6.93
CA GLU A 97 1.41 -6.12 -5.47
C GLU A 97 1.25 -4.78 -4.75
N LEU A 98 1.81 -3.72 -5.34
CA LEU A 98 1.79 -2.38 -4.81
C LEU A 98 1.17 -1.44 -5.83
N VAL A 99 0.14 -0.72 -5.40
CA VAL A 99 -0.63 0.17 -6.29
C VAL A 99 -0.74 1.56 -5.69
N ILE A 100 -0.86 2.54 -6.57
CA ILE A 100 -0.98 3.96 -6.23
C ILE A 100 -2.22 4.50 -6.91
N PHE A 101 -3.15 5.00 -6.12
CA PHE A 101 -4.42 5.54 -6.63
C PHE A 101 -4.99 6.60 -5.68
N PRO A 102 -6.02 7.38 -6.11
CA PRO A 102 -6.53 8.49 -5.31
C PRO A 102 -6.93 8.08 -3.88
N CYS A 103 -6.55 8.88 -2.89
CA CYS A 103 -6.83 8.61 -1.47
C CYS A 103 -8.31 8.58 -1.12
N MET A 104 -9.18 9.17 -1.93
CA MET A 104 -10.62 9.24 -1.68
C MET A 104 -11.35 7.88 -1.69
N TYR A 105 -10.75 6.83 -2.26
CA TYR A 105 -11.40 5.53 -2.35
C TYR A 105 -11.52 4.82 -1.00
N GLU A 106 -12.63 4.09 -0.84
CA GLU A 106 -12.87 3.24 0.32
C GLU A 106 -12.19 1.88 0.15
N ARG A 107 -11.31 1.59 1.11
CA ARG A 107 -10.52 0.37 1.20
C ARG A 107 -10.21 0.07 2.67
N PRO A 108 -10.01 -1.20 3.03
CA PRO A 108 -9.50 -1.57 4.35
C PRO A 108 -8.10 -0.98 4.59
N ALA A 109 -7.70 -0.86 5.86
CA ALA A 109 -6.38 -0.42 6.27
C ALA A 109 -5.50 -1.60 6.69
N LEU A 110 -4.21 -1.54 6.38
CA LEU A 110 -3.21 -2.45 6.92
C LEU A 110 -2.43 -1.70 8.01
N CYS A 111 -2.62 -2.12 9.26
CA CYS A 111 -2.03 -1.49 10.44
C CYS A 111 -0.85 -2.31 10.97
N SER A 112 0.14 -1.63 11.54
CA SER A 112 1.26 -2.26 12.26
C SER A 112 1.69 -1.41 13.47
N THR A 113 2.32 -2.06 14.44
CA THR A 113 2.93 -1.43 15.63
C THR A 113 4.37 -1.02 15.40
#